data_AF-A0A9D9PYR6-F1
#
_entry.id   AF-A0A9D9PYR6-F1
#
_cell.length_a   1.000
_cell.length_b   1.000
_cell.length_c   1.000
_cell.angle_alpha   90.00
_cell.angle_beta   90.00
_cell.angle_gamma   90.00
#
_symmetry.space_group_name_H-M   'P 1'
#
loop_
_entity.id
_entity.type
_entity.pdbx_description
1 polymer ?
#
loop_
_entity_poly.entity_id
_entity_poly.type
_entity_poly.pdbx_seq_one_letter_code
_entity_poly.pdbx_strand_id
1 'polypeptide(L)'
;MLIKEQIHAAAREVGFSLCGVAKCRSLDVSRARFEGWLASGSADGLDYLSHNIDKRFDPAQLVEGAKTVIICALNYRNAITNGYSAEARCKIASYACTTDYHRTIKAMLREVFA
;
A
#
# COMPACT_ATOMS: atom_id res chain seq x y z
N MET A 1 8.17 23.31 -0.75
CA MET A 1 6.99 22.49 -0.36
C MET A 1 6.20 22.23 -1.63
N LEU A 2 6.06 20.98 -2.07
CA LEU A 2 5.24 20.66 -3.24
C LEU A 2 3.78 20.89 -2.88
N ILE A 3 3.05 21.63 -3.72
CA ILE A 3 1.60 21.75 -3.60
C ILE A 3 0.94 20.52 -4.21
N LYS A 4 -0.31 20.23 -3.77
CA LYS A 4 -1.03 18.99 -4.10
C LYS A 4 -1.02 18.64 -5.59
N GLU A 5 -1.18 19.64 -6.44
CA GLU A 5 -1.19 19.48 -7.90
C GLU A 5 0.15 18.97 -8.43
N GLN A 6 1.27 19.45 -7.89
CA GLN A 6 2.61 19.02 -8.31
C GLN A 6 2.88 17.57 -7.91
N ILE A 7 2.44 17.15 -6.73
CA ILE A 7 2.57 15.76 -6.26
C ILE A 7 1.78 14.81 -7.18
N HIS A 8 0.54 15.19 -7.51
CA HIS A 8 -0.28 14.38 -8.41
C HIS A 8 0.31 14.30 -9.82
N ALA A 9 0.85 15.41 -10.33
CA ALA A 9 1.52 15.44 -11.63
C ALA A 9 2.76 14.54 -11.64
N ALA A 10 3.66 14.68 -10.66
CA ALA A 10 4.86 13.86 -10.53
C ALA A 10 4.53 12.36 -10.37
N ALA A 11 3.55 12.02 -9.52
CA ALA A 11 3.12 10.63 -9.35
C ALA A 11 2.58 10.02 -10.66
N ARG A 12 1.82 10.80 -11.43
CA ARG A 12 1.31 10.36 -12.74
C ARG A 12 2.43 10.20 -13.76
N GLU A 13 3.39 11.13 -13.78
CA GLU A 13 4.54 11.10 -14.70
C GLU A 13 5.42 9.88 -14.47
N VAL A 14 5.72 9.56 -13.22
CA VAL A 14 6.44 8.33 -12.82
C VAL A 14 5.64 7.05 -13.14
N GLY A 15 4.31 7.16 -13.28
CA GLY A 15 3.45 6.07 -13.75
C GLY A 15 2.52 5.45 -12.69
N PHE A 16 2.31 6.10 -11.55
CA PHE A 16 1.25 5.67 -10.62
C PHE A 16 -0.13 5.84 -11.25
N SER A 17 -1.01 4.86 -11.04
CA SER A 17 -2.38 4.88 -11.55
C SER A 17 -3.27 5.84 -10.76
N LEU A 18 -3.00 5.99 -9.45
CA LEU A 18 -3.69 6.93 -8.57
C LEU A 18 -2.70 7.56 -7.59
N CYS A 19 -2.97 8.81 -7.22
CA CYS A 19 -2.29 9.51 -6.14
C CYS A 19 -3.33 10.30 -5.34
N GLY A 20 -3.25 10.24 -4.02
CA GLY A 20 -4.14 10.92 -3.09
C GLY A 20 -3.40 11.48 -1.90
N VAL A 21 -4.03 12.46 -1.25
CA VAL A 21 -3.47 13.17 -0.09
C VAL A 21 -4.48 13.10 1.04
N ALA A 22 -4.04 12.63 2.20
CA ALA A 22 -4.86 12.50 3.40
C ALA A 22 -4.18 13.17 4.61
N LYS A 23 -4.98 13.66 5.56
CA LYS A 23 -4.46 14.19 6.82
C LYS A 23 -3.94 13.05 7.70
N CYS A 24 -2.77 13.23 8.32
CA CYS A 24 -2.33 12.35 9.41
C CYS A 24 -3.29 12.48 10.59
N ARG A 25 -3.86 11.35 11.02
CA ARG A 25 -4.72 11.24 12.19
C ARG A 25 -4.74 9.79 12.65
N SER A 26 -5.12 9.58 13.91
CA SER A 26 -5.44 8.24 14.39
C SER A 26 -6.61 7.63 13.60
N LEU A 27 -6.54 6.33 13.38
CA LEU A 27 -7.53 5.51 12.69
C LEU A 27 -8.25 4.58 13.70
N ASP A 28 -8.78 5.13 14.79
CA ASP A 28 -9.30 4.38 15.95
C ASP A 28 -10.39 3.36 15.57
N VAL A 29 -11.29 3.71 14.65
CA VAL A 29 -12.34 2.79 14.18
C VAL A 29 -11.73 1.57 13.47
N SER A 30 -10.69 1.77 12.65
CA SER A 30 -9.98 0.69 11.98
C SER A 30 -9.17 -0.14 12.97
N ARG A 31 -8.58 0.50 13.98
CA ARG A 31 -7.85 -0.15 15.07
C ARG A 31 -8.73 -1.13 15.83
N ALA A 32 -9.89 -0.68 16.31
CA ALA A 32 -10.81 -1.53 17.07
C ALA A 32 -11.26 -2.77 16.27
N ARG A 33 -11.54 -2.60 14.96
CA ARG A 33 -11.88 -3.73 14.07
C ARG A 33 -10.72 -4.70 13.91
N PHE A 34 -9.51 -4.17 13.74
CA PHE A 34 -8.30 -4.98 13.58
C PHE A 34 -7.95 -5.76 14.84
N GLU A 35 -8.02 -5.14 16.02
CA GLU A 35 -7.80 -5.81 17.30
C GLU A 35 -8.86 -6.91 17.54
N GLY A 36 -10.12 -6.66 17.19
CA GLY A 36 -11.16 -7.70 17.21
C GLY A 36 -10.86 -8.88 16.26
N TRP A 37 -10.38 -8.60 15.05
CA TRP A 37 -9.97 -9.63 14.08
C TRP A 37 -8.72 -10.42 14.53
N LEU A 38 -7.77 -9.78 15.21
CA LEU A 38 -6.64 -10.48 15.84
C LEU A 38 -7.13 -11.40 16.97
N ALA A 39 -8.03 -10.89 17.83
CA ALA A 39 -8.57 -11.65 18.95
C ALA A 39 -9.39 -12.88 18.52
N SER A 40 -9.98 -12.85 17.32
CA SER A 40 -10.67 -14.02 16.74
C SER A 40 -9.73 -15.08 16.15
N GLY A 41 -8.40 -14.95 16.35
CA GLY A 41 -7.42 -15.91 15.84
C GLY A 41 -7.31 -15.94 14.31
N SER A 42 -7.77 -14.88 13.64
CA SER A 42 -7.88 -14.86 12.18
C SER A 42 -6.57 -14.50 11.46
N ALA A 43 -5.49 -14.26 12.20
CA ALA A 43 -4.18 -13.88 11.70
C ALA A 43 -3.19 -15.05 11.56
N ASP A 44 -3.68 -16.28 11.37
CA ASP A 44 -2.86 -17.47 11.27
C ASP A 44 -1.72 -17.31 10.23
N GLY A 45 -0.47 -17.55 10.67
CA GLY A 45 0.74 -17.32 9.87
C GLY A 45 1.15 -15.86 9.65
N LEU A 46 0.45 -14.90 10.25
CA LEU A 46 0.66 -13.45 10.10
C LEU A 46 0.99 -12.76 11.42
N ASP A 47 1.73 -13.42 12.31
CA ASP A 47 2.06 -12.92 13.67
C ASP A 47 2.62 -11.49 13.69
N TYR A 48 3.37 -11.12 12.65
CA TYR A 48 3.92 -9.77 12.50
C TYR A 48 2.85 -8.66 12.49
N LEU A 49 1.60 -8.97 12.13
CA LEU A 49 0.47 -8.05 12.16
C LEU A 49 0.16 -7.56 13.58
N SER A 50 0.45 -8.36 14.61
CA SER A 50 0.25 -7.97 16.02
C SER A 50 1.33 -7.02 16.55
N HIS A 51 2.45 -6.84 15.83
CA HIS A 51 3.53 -5.95 16.26
C HIS A 51 3.20 -4.47 15.99
N ASN A 52 3.64 -3.58 16.89
CA ASN A 52 3.59 -2.11 16.75
C ASN A 52 2.20 -1.57 16.35
N ILE A 53 1.13 -2.07 16.98
CA ILE A 53 -0.27 -1.70 16.65
C ILE A 53 -0.50 -0.18 16.75
N ASP A 54 0.07 0.45 17.76
CA ASP A 54 0.08 1.90 17.97
C ASP A 54 0.52 2.65 16.70
N LYS A 55 1.66 2.24 16.12
CA LYS A 55 2.22 2.86 14.91
C LYS A 55 1.44 2.54 13.63
N ARG A 56 0.69 1.43 13.59
CA ARG A 56 -0.12 1.04 12.41
C ARG A 56 -1.31 1.96 12.17
N PHE A 57 -1.89 2.47 13.25
CA PHE A 57 -3.12 3.26 13.18
C PHE A 57 -2.90 4.75 13.44
N ASP A 58 -1.71 5.16 13.86
CA ASP A 58 -1.32 6.56 13.95
C ASP A 58 -0.01 6.84 13.18
N PRO A 59 -0.10 7.36 11.94
CA PRO A 59 1.07 7.71 11.15
C PRO A 59 2.02 8.73 11.81
N ALA A 60 1.53 9.55 12.75
CA ALA A 60 2.38 10.51 13.47
C ALA A 60 3.39 9.82 14.41
N GLN A 61 3.17 8.55 14.76
CA GLN A 61 4.10 7.74 15.55
C GLN A 61 5.16 7.03 14.69
N LEU A 62 4.99 7.00 13.37
CA LEU A 62 6.00 6.50 12.43
C LEU A 62 7.02 7.58 12.07
N VAL A 63 6.54 8.81 11.87
CA VAL A 63 7.36 9.98 11.54
C VAL A 63 6.89 11.14 12.40
N GLU A 64 7.75 11.56 13.32
CA GLU A 64 7.45 12.65 14.26
C GLU A 64 7.08 13.93 13.50
N GLY A 65 5.97 14.55 13.89
CA GLY A 65 5.48 15.79 13.27
C GLY A 65 4.81 15.62 11.90
N ALA A 66 4.58 14.39 11.42
CA ALA A 66 3.87 14.15 10.16
C ALA A 66 2.43 14.70 10.21
N LYS A 67 2.08 15.55 9.23
CA LYS A 67 0.75 16.17 9.12
C LYS A 67 -0.11 15.60 7.99
N THR A 68 0.53 15.00 7.00
CA THR A 68 -0.07 14.58 5.75
C THR A 68 0.55 13.26 5.29
N VAL A 69 -0.28 12.37 4.76
CA VAL A 69 0.14 11.14 4.08
C VAL A 69 -0.19 11.27 2.60
N ILE A 70 0.77 10.93 1.75
CA ILE A 70 0.59 10.81 0.31
C ILE A 70 0.46 9.32 0.00
N ILE A 71 -0.64 8.94 -0.65
CA ILE A 71 -0.95 7.55 -1.00
C ILE A 71 -0.89 7.42 -2.52
N CYS A 72 -0.03 6.53 -3.00
CA CYS A 72 0.04 6.19 -4.42
C CYS A 72 -0.43 4.75 -4.63
N ALA A 73 -1.15 4.49 -5.72
CA ALA A 73 -1.57 3.15 -6.10
C ALA A 73 -1.19 2.84 -7.54
N LEU A 74 -0.84 1.58 -7.79
CA LEU A 74 -0.44 1.08 -9.09
C LEU A 74 -1.34 -0.09 -9.49
N ASN A 75 -1.85 -0.04 -10.71
CA ASN A 75 -2.54 -1.17 -11.30
C ASN A 75 -1.50 -2.21 -11.76
N TYR A 76 -1.61 -3.44 -11.25
CA TYR A 76 -0.70 -4.54 -11.59
C TYR A 76 -1.29 -5.52 -12.64
N ARG A 77 -2.46 -5.23 -13.21
CA ARG A 77 -3.08 -6.06 -14.26
C ARG A 77 -2.22 -6.04 -15.50
N ASN A 78 -1.86 -7.24 -15.99
CA ASN A 78 -1.06 -7.45 -17.19
C ASN A 78 -1.58 -8.64 -18.01
N ALA A 79 -0.96 -8.93 -19.15
CA ALA A 79 -1.38 -9.99 -20.06
C ALA A 79 -1.46 -11.38 -19.40
N ILE A 80 -0.53 -11.70 -18.49
CA ILE A 80 -0.50 -12.97 -17.76
C ILE A 80 -1.72 -13.08 -16.84
N THR A 81 -2.22 -11.95 -16.33
CA THR A 81 -3.36 -11.89 -15.41
C THR A 81 -4.73 -11.88 -16.11
N ASN A 82 -4.78 -11.94 -17.45
CA ASN A 82 -6.04 -11.94 -18.21
C ASN A 82 -6.78 -13.29 -18.19
N GLY A 83 -6.23 -14.29 -17.52
CA GLY A 83 -6.84 -15.59 -17.35
C GLY A 83 -5.86 -16.69 -17.66
N TYR A 84 -6.18 -17.87 -17.14
CA TYR A 84 -5.44 -19.09 -17.41
C TYR A 84 -6.25 -19.92 -18.40
N SER A 85 -5.57 -20.63 -19.31
CA SER A 85 -6.24 -21.56 -20.21
C SER A 85 -6.85 -22.73 -19.42
N ALA A 86 -7.74 -23.49 -20.05
CA ALA A 86 -8.39 -24.64 -19.42
C ALA A 86 -7.39 -25.74 -19.01
N GLU A 87 -6.23 -25.78 -19.67
CA GLU A 87 -5.17 -26.77 -19.47
C GLU A 87 -4.20 -26.37 -18.34
N ALA A 88 -4.35 -25.17 -17.75
CA ALA A 88 -3.45 -24.69 -16.72
C ALA A 88 -3.56 -25.53 -15.43
N ARG A 89 -2.44 -26.10 -15.00
CA ARG A 89 -2.37 -26.94 -13.79
C ARG A 89 -2.47 -26.15 -12.48
N CYS A 90 -2.13 -24.87 -12.51
CA CYS A 90 -2.18 -23.98 -11.37
C CYS A 90 -2.39 -22.53 -11.81
N LYS A 91 -2.69 -21.66 -10.84
CA LYS A 91 -2.83 -20.22 -11.02
C LYS A 91 -1.89 -19.51 -10.05
N ILE A 92 -1.29 -18.41 -10.51
CA ILE A 92 -0.44 -17.55 -9.71
C ILE A 92 -1.25 -16.28 -9.40
N ALA A 93 -1.16 -15.79 -8.16
CA ALA A 93 -1.82 -14.55 -7.80
C ALA A 93 -1.26 -13.41 -8.67
N SER A 94 -2.15 -12.57 -9.21
CA SER A 94 -1.80 -11.57 -10.21
C SER A 94 -0.67 -10.60 -9.78
N TYR A 95 -0.59 -10.26 -8.49
CA TYR A 95 0.46 -9.40 -7.94
C TYR A 95 1.86 -10.05 -7.95
N ALA A 96 1.92 -11.38 -8.07
CA ALA A 96 3.16 -12.16 -8.12
C ALA A 96 3.59 -12.47 -9.57
N CYS A 97 2.82 -12.03 -10.57
CA CYS A 97 3.12 -12.18 -12.00
C CYS A 97 3.94 -11.00 -12.56
N THR A 98 4.53 -10.17 -11.70
CA THR A 98 5.38 -9.04 -12.06
C THR A 98 6.72 -9.16 -11.32
N THR A 99 7.70 -8.33 -11.70
CA THR A 99 8.84 -8.05 -10.82
C THR A 99 8.35 -7.67 -9.43
N ASP A 100 9.11 -8.04 -8.39
CA ASP A 100 8.80 -7.75 -6.99
C ASP A 100 8.35 -6.29 -6.80
N TYR A 101 7.05 -6.12 -6.55
CA TYR A 101 6.42 -4.81 -6.50
C TYR A 101 7.01 -3.95 -5.38
N HIS A 102 7.55 -4.56 -4.32
CA HIS A 102 8.16 -3.80 -3.22
C HIS A 102 9.33 -2.96 -3.72
N ARG A 103 10.16 -3.53 -4.61
CA ARG A 103 11.31 -2.84 -5.19
C ARG A 103 10.86 -1.77 -6.18
N THR A 104 9.94 -2.14 -7.07
CA THR A 104 9.41 -1.24 -8.11
C THR A 104 8.73 -0.02 -7.50
N ILE A 105 7.77 -0.22 -6.59
CA ILE A 105 7.04 0.87 -5.95
C ILE A 105 7.97 1.75 -5.13
N LYS A 106 8.95 1.18 -4.42
CA LYS A 106 9.93 1.97 -3.64
C LYS A 106 10.83 2.83 -4.53
N ALA A 107 11.23 2.34 -5.71
CA ALA A 107 11.97 3.13 -6.67
C ALA A 107 11.11 4.28 -7.23
N MET A 108 9.89 3.99 -7.66
CA MET A 108 8.94 5.00 -8.14
C MET A 108 8.65 6.07 -7.10
N LEU A 109 8.42 5.69 -5.83
CA LEU A 109 8.20 6.66 -4.75
C LEU A 109 9.40 7.60 -4.54
N ARG A 110 10.63 7.12 -4.72
CA ARG A 110 11.83 7.99 -4.64
C ARG A 110 11.86 8.99 -5.78
N GLU A 111 11.49 8.56 -6.99
CA GLU A 111 11.48 9.42 -8.18
C GLU A 111 10.46 10.55 -8.07
N VAL A 112 9.29 10.30 -7.47
CA VAL A 112 8.27 11.33 -7.21
C VAL A 112 8.78 12.47 -6.32
N PHE A 113 9.74 12.19 -5.43
CA PHE A 113 10.26 13.15 -4.46
C PHE A 113 11.76 13.43 -4.64
N ALA A 114 12.32 13.11 -5.80
CA ALA A 114 13.71 13.40 -6.16
C ALA A 114 13.95 14.89 -6.43
#